data_AF-A0A8C3KJI6-F1
#
_entry.id   AF-A0A8C3KJI6-F1
#
_cell.length_a   1.000
_cell.length_b   1.000
_cell.length_c   1.000
_cell.angle_alpha   90.00
_cell.angle_beta   90.00
_cell.angle_gamma   90.00
#
_symmetry.space_group_name_H-M   'P 1'
#
loop_
_entity.id
_entity.type
_entity.pdbx_description
1 polymer ?
#
loop_
_entity_poly.entity_id
_entity_poly.type
_entity_poly.pdbx_seq_one_letter_code
_entity_poly.pdbx_strand_id
1 'polypeptide(L)'
;AETTTMVYWGGAVGGSCSGKCCPGRDAACVGEGWREGRGGYGTCYCDGGCRRTGDCCRDHGQECPALPCVVGEWSHWSGCAEQCQPHLRVRRRYVQQEPKNGGEPCPALEQKAGCLEYLTYQGKDCGHEHVPAFITTSEYGKERKRRAASSLRPSDKGEAGYCVEFRTESLSRHCALETRPYARWMQYLREGHRVCVTCQAPAINADTQRCAGDGHNADGGKILHWEAVGNSLCQGTWKKIRQLEHCSCPLVHSFVFT
;
A
#
# COMPACT_ATOMS: atom_id res chain seq x y z
N ALA A 1 -52.29 55.81 0.56
CA ALA A 1 -51.93 54.43 0.98
C ALA A 1 -50.53 54.18 0.46
N GLU A 2 -49.57 54.06 1.38
CA GLU A 2 -48.13 54.08 1.13
C GLU A 2 -47.69 52.83 0.36
N THR A 3 -47.03 53.04 -0.77
CA THR A 3 -46.22 52.03 -1.44
C THR A 3 -44.95 51.78 -0.63
N THR A 4 -44.91 50.66 0.10
CA THR A 4 -43.70 50.16 0.76
C THR A 4 -42.69 49.73 -0.31
N THR A 5 -41.75 50.62 -0.61
CA THR A 5 -40.57 50.32 -1.42
C THR A 5 -39.65 49.39 -0.63
N MET A 6 -39.60 48.11 -1.01
CA MET A 6 -38.52 47.23 -0.55
C MET A 6 -37.20 47.74 -1.10
N VAL A 7 -36.37 48.28 -0.21
CA VAL A 7 -35.01 48.71 -0.53
C VAL A 7 -34.17 47.44 -0.70
N TYR A 8 -34.02 46.97 -1.94
CA TYR A 8 -32.96 46.03 -2.28
C TYR A 8 -31.63 46.78 -2.15
N TRP A 9 -30.93 46.56 -1.04
CA TRP A 9 -29.53 46.93 -0.91
C TRP A 9 -28.72 46.07 -1.87
N GLY A 10 -28.55 46.58 -3.09
CA GLY A 10 -27.52 46.15 -4.03
C GLY A 10 -26.14 46.59 -3.51
N GLY A 11 -25.67 45.95 -2.44
CA GLY A 11 -24.25 45.85 -2.17
C GLY A 11 -23.73 44.60 -2.89
N ALA A 12 -22.56 44.67 -3.50
CA ALA A 12 -21.84 43.46 -3.90
C ALA A 12 -21.49 42.68 -2.61
N VAL A 13 -22.42 41.88 -2.11
CA VAL A 13 -22.23 41.04 -0.93
C VAL A 13 -21.40 39.85 -1.40
N GLY A 14 -20.07 40.00 -1.41
CA GLY A 14 -19.20 38.83 -1.34
C GLY A 14 -19.64 38.01 -0.12
N GLY A 15 -19.84 36.70 -0.30
CA GLY A 15 -20.25 35.83 0.80
C GLY A 15 -19.36 36.00 2.03
N SER A 16 -19.91 35.80 3.23
CA SER A 16 -19.19 35.88 4.50
C SER A 16 -17.86 35.10 4.47
N CYS A 17 -17.79 34.00 3.69
CA CYS A 17 -16.62 33.16 3.48
C CYS A 17 -15.83 33.38 2.17
N SER A 18 -16.31 34.21 1.25
CA SER A 18 -15.65 34.45 -0.04
C SER A 18 -14.21 34.93 0.16
N GLY A 19 -13.23 34.09 -0.23
CA GLY A 19 -11.80 34.38 -0.10
C GLY A 19 -11.22 34.24 1.32
N LYS A 20 -11.98 33.69 2.28
CA LYS A 20 -11.57 33.53 3.68
C LYS A 20 -11.44 32.07 4.12
N CYS A 21 -11.34 31.15 3.17
CA CYS A 21 -11.30 29.73 3.42
C CYS A 21 -9.94 29.29 3.96
N CYS A 22 -9.94 28.56 5.07
CA CYS A 22 -8.70 28.11 5.69
C CYS A 22 -8.67 26.60 5.94
N PRO A 23 -7.49 25.97 5.75
CA PRO A 23 -7.30 24.57 6.10
C PRO A 23 -7.24 24.42 7.62
N GLY A 24 -7.88 23.37 8.15
CA GLY A 24 -7.86 23.10 9.60
C GLY A 24 -8.68 24.11 10.41
N ARG A 25 -8.37 24.28 11.69
CA ARG A 25 -9.03 25.25 12.58
C ARG A 25 -8.17 26.51 12.66
N ASP A 26 -8.72 27.66 12.28
CA ASP A 26 -8.00 28.92 12.22
C ASP A 26 -8.93 30.10 12.55
N ALA A 27 -8.64 30.76 13.67
CA ALA A 27 -9.44 31.88 14.16
C ALA A 27 -9.29 33.15 13.31
N ALA A 28 -8.30 33.24 12.42
CA ALA A 28 -8.15 34.36 11.49
C ALA A 28 -9.19 34.33 10.36
N CYS A 29 -9.81 33.17 10.12
CA CYS A 29 -10.64 32.89 8.96
C CYS A 29 -12.10 33.16 9.29
N VAL A 30 -12.35 34.43 9.61
CA VAL A 30 -13.56 34.92 10.24
C VAL A 30 -14.44 35.70 9.27
N GLY A 31 -15.72 35.33 9.26
CA GLY A 31 -16.79 36.04 8.59
C GLY A 31 -17.75 36.67 9.59
N GLU A 32 -18.62 37.54 9.08
CA GLU A 32 -19.77 38.04 9.81
C GLU A 32 -21.02 37.61 9.04
N GLY A 33 -21.95 36.93 9.72
CA GLY A 33 -23.10 36.34 9.06
C GLY A 33 -23.89 35.40 9.96
N TRP A 34 -24.78 34.62 9.34
CA TRP A 34 -25.59 33.62 10.03
C TRP A 34 -24.80 32.34 10.30
N ARG A 35 -24.87 31.84 11.53
CA ARG A 35 -24.24 30.56 11.91
C ARG A 35 -25.14 29.37 11.59
N GLU A 36 -24.58 28.35 10.96
CA GLU A 36 -25.30 27.13 10.55
C GLU A 36 -25.81 26.28 11.74
N GLY A 37 -25.07 26.25 12.86
CA GLY A 37 -25.40 25.39 14.01
C GLY A 37 -26.18 26.08 15.14
N ARG A 38 -25.64 27.16 15.71
CA ARG A 38 -26.25 27.85 16.87
C ARG A 38 -27.39 28.79 16.53
N GLY A 39 -27.60 29.10 15.25
CA GLY A 39 -28.43 30.21 14.83
C GLY A 39 -27.89 31.57 15.29
N GLY A 40 -28.51 32.63 14.81
CA GLY A 40 -28.13 34.00 15.13
C GLY A 40 -27.06 34.59 14.20
N TYR A 41 -27.17 35.89 14.00
CA TYR A 41 -26.24 36.71 13.24
C TYR A 41 -25.06 37.14 14.12
N GLY A 42 -23.85 37.12 13.58
CA GLY A 42 -22.65 37.62 14.24
C GLY A 42 -21.38 36.97 13.67
N THR A 43 -20.33 36.89 14.49
CA THR A 43 -19.08 36.25 14.10
C THR A 43 -19.28 34.76 13.80
N CYS A 44 -18.80 34.35 12.63
CA CYS A 44 -18.80 32.98 12.14
C CYS A 44 -17.45 32.63 11.50
N TYR A 45 -17.16 31.35 11.30
CA TYR A 45 -15.85 30.90 10.81
C TYR A 45 -15.95 30.16 9.47
N CYS A 46 -14.88 30.28 8.68
CA CYS A 46 -14.72 29.71 7.35
C CYS A 46 -13.56 28.70 7.29
N ASP A 47 -13.29 28.07 8.43
CA ASP A 47 -12.23 27.09 8.62
C ASP A 47 -12.78 25.64 8.61
N GLY A 48 -11.93 24.65 8.37
CA GLY A 48 -12.31 23.24 8.42
C GLY A 48 -12.68 22.69 9.80
N GLY A 49 -12.53 23.47 10.87
CA GLY A 49 -12.94 23.16 12.24
C GLY A 49 -14.39 23.58 12.56
N CYS A 50 -14.94 24.56 11.84
CA CYS A 50 -16.19 25.24 12.18
C CYS A 50 -17.39 24.30 12.32
N ARG A 51 -17.41 23.20 11.55
CA ARG A 51 -18.50 22.21 11.58
C ARG A 51 -18.55 21.47 12.91
N ARG A 52 -17.39 21.19 13.50
CA ARG A 52 -17.28 20.53 14.80
C ARG A 52 -17.65 21.47 15.95
N THR A 53 -17.40 22.77 15.81
CA THR A 53 -17.71 23.81 16.80
C THR A 53 -19.10 24.44 16.64
N GLY A 54 -19.79 24.16 15.53
CA GLY A 54 -21.15 24.61 15.23
C GLY A 54 -21.25 26.12 14.94
N ASP A 55 -20.17 26.74 14.46
CA ASP A 55 -20.02 28.18 14.23
C ASP A 55 -19.63 28.53 12.78
N CYS A 56 -19.82 27.60 11.83
CA CYS A 56 -19.65 27.88 10.41
C CYS A 56 -20.56 29.02 9.95
N CYS A 57 -20.04 29.87 9.07
CA CYS A 57 -20.89 30.76 8.28
C CYS A 57 -21.80 29.94 7.38
N ARG A 58 -23.02 30.42 7.14
CA ARG A 58 -24.04 29.75 6.32
C ARG A 58 -23.57 29.42 4.90
N ASP A 59 -22.71 30.24 4.32
CA ASP A 59 -22.17 30.09 2.97
C ASP A 59 -20.87 29.25 2.91
N HIS A 60 -20.36 28.77 4.05
CA HIS A 60 -19.10 28.01 4.12
C HIS A 60 -19.08 26.80 3.18
N GLY A 61 -20.16 26.02 3.10
CA GLY A 61 -20.20 24.83 2.23
C GLY A 61 -20.11 25.15 0.73
N GLN A 62 -20.55 26.35 0.33
CA GLN A 62 -20.53 26.81 -1.06
C GLN A 62 -19.20 27.50 -1.40
N GLU A 63 -18.73 28.40 -0.54
CA GLU A 63 -17.52 29.20 -0.77
C GLU A 63 -16.23 28.46 -0.43
N CYS A 64 -16.29 27.54 0.54
CA CYS A 64 -15.17 26.72 0.99
C CYS A 64 -15.50 25.22 0.82
N PRO A 65 -15.72 24.75 -0.41
CA PRO A 65 -16.02 23.35 -0.63
C PRO A 65 -14.86 22.49 -0.14
N ALA A 66 -15.20 21.41 0.58
CA ALA A 66 -14.21 20.43 1.01
C ALA A 66 -13.62 19.75 -0.22
N LEU A 67 -12.31 19.89 -0.39
CA LEU A 67 -11.58 19.24 -1.48
C LEU A 67 -10.68 18.16 -0.90
N PRO A 68 -10.88 16.88 -1.25
CA PRO A 68 -10.05 15.82 -0.73
C PRO A 68 -8.63 15.92 -1.28
N CYS A 69 -7.69 15.30 -0.59
CA CYS A 69 -6.35 15.14 -1.15
C CYS A 69 -6.39 14.26 -2.41
N VAL A 70 -5.71 14.69 -3.46
CA VAL A 70 -5.48 13.90 -4.67
C VAL A 70 -4.00 13.58 -4.76
N VAL A 71 -3.68 12.30 -4.97
CA VAL A 71 -2.31 11.79 -5.08
C VAL A 71 -2.08 11.20 -6.46
N GLY A 72 -0.84 11.32 -6.95
CA GLY A 72 -0.46 10.74 -8.23
C GLY A 72 -0.24 9.22 -8.17
N GLU A 73 0.15 8.70 -9.33
CA GLU A 73 0.57 7.31 -9.47
C GLU A 73 1.80 6.98 -8.63
N TRP A 74 1.92 5.71 -8.26
CA TRP A 74 3.11 5.23 -7.58
C TRP A 74 4.33 5.27 -8.49
N SER A 75 5.48 5.66 -7.92
CA SER A 75 6.78 5.44 -8.54
C SER A 75 7.04 3.94 -8.75
N HIS A 76 8.03 3.64 -9.59
CA HIS A 76 8.65 2.32 -9.56
C HIS A 76 9.20 2.03 -8.16
N TRP A 77 9.27 0.74 -7.83
CA TRP A 77 9.95 0.28 -6.63
C TRP A 77 11.44 0.61 -6.68
N SER A 78 12.01 1.00 -5.55
CA SER A 78 13.45 1.04 -5.35
C SER A 78 14.06 -0.36 -5.52
N GLY A 79 15.39 -0.41 -5.60
CA GLY A 79 16.10 -1.66 -5.33
C GLY A 79 15.86 -2.14 -3.90
N CYS A 80 16.21 -3.41 -3.64
CA CYS A 80 16.34 -3.89 -2.26
C CYS A 80 17.44 -3.10 -1.57
N ALA A 81 17.22 -2.78 -0.29
CA ALA A 81 18.21 -1.96 0.42
C ALA A 81 19.54 -2.70 0.60
N GLU A 82 19.50 -4.03 0.76
CA GLU A 82 20.67 -4.89 0.91
C GLU A 82 20.76 -5.92 -0.20
N GLN A 83 21.99 -6.31 -0.53
CA GLN A 83 22.26 -7.34 -1.53
C GLN A 83 22.30 -8.71 -0.88
N CYS A 84 21.85 -9.75 -1.60
CA CYS A 84 21.94 -11.13 -1.15
C CYS A 84 21.27 -11.41 0.20
N GLN A 85 20.47 -10.48 0.72
CA GLN A 85 19.81 -10.58 2.02
C GLN A 85 18.35 -10.11 1.92
N PRO A 86 17.43 -10.76 2.65
CA PRO A 86 16.04 -10.36 2.68
C PRO A 86 15.93 -8.97 3.32
N HIS A 87 15.39 -8.01 2.58
CA HIS A 87 15.22 -6.64 3.06
C HIS A 87 13.91 -6.03 2.56
N LEU A 88 13.70 -4.76 2.88
CA LEU A 88 12.63 -3.93 2.35
C LEU A 88 13.09 -3.12 1.13
N ARG A 89 12.16 -2.92 0.20
CA ARG A 89 12.19 -1.90 -0.85
C ARG A 89 11.03 -0.92 -0.67
N VAL A 90 11.14 0.24 -1.29
CA VAL A 90 10.23 1.38 -1.09
C VAL A 90 9.76 1.94 -2.42
N ARG A 91 8.50 2.38 -2.49
CA ARG A 91 8.00 3.24 -3.58
C ARG A 91 7.24 4.42 -3.00
N ARG A 92 7.19 5.52 -3.75
CA ARG A 92 6.59 6.77 -3.30
C ARG A 92 5.64 7.32 -4.35
N ARG A 93 4.69 8.14 -3.92
CA ARG A 93 3.84 8.96 -4.79
C ARG A 93 3.76 10.36 -4.21
N TYR A 94 3.51 11.33 -5.07
CA TYR A 94 3.43 12.73 -4.67
C TYR A 94 1.97 13.19 -4.57
N VAL A 95 1.76 14.23 -3.76
CA VAL A 95 0.47 14.91 -3.66
C VAL A 95 0.31 15.81 -4.89
N GLN A 96 -0.76 15.58 -5.65
CA GLN A 96 -1.16 16.45 -6.77
C GLN A 96 -2.03 17.61 -6.29
N GLN A 97 -2.80 17.37 -5.24
CA GLN A 97 -3.64 18.38 -4.61
C GLN A 97 -3.69 18.12 -3.10
N GLU A 98 -3.26 19.11 -2.33
CA GLU A 98 -3.42 19.11 -0.87
C GLU A 98 -4.91 19.20 -0.48
N PRO A 99 -5.32 18.57 0.62
CA PRO A 99 -6.69 18.67 1.10
C PRO A 99 -7.01 20.12 1.52
N LYS A 100 -8.21 20.59 1.18
CA LYS A 100 -8.68 21.94 1.54
C LYS A 100 -10.02 21.89 2.25
N ASN A 101 -10.25 22.88 3.11
CA ASN A 101 -11.54 23.15 3.75
C ASN A 101 -12.15 21.91 4.45
N GLY A 102 -11.31 21.15 5.15
CA GLY A 102 -11.74 19.93 5.86
C GLY A 102 -11.97 18.72 4.96
N GLY A 103 -11.46 18.71 3.73
CA GLY A 103 -11.43 17.52 2.89
C GLY A 103 -10.54 16.40 3.46
N GLU A 104 -10.76 15.17 2.97
CA GLU A 104 -10.06 13.97 3.45
C GLU A 104 -8.53 14.10 3.32
N PRO A 105 -7.76 13.72 4.36
CA PRO A 105 -6.31 13.82 4.34
C PRO A 105 -5.70 12.89 3.29
N CYS A 106 -4.46 13.18 2.90
CA CYS A 106 -3.76 12.36 1.94
C CYS A 106 -3.61 10.91 2.44
N PRO A 107 -3.88 9.91 1.58
CA PRO A 107 -3.52 8.54 1.89
C PRO A 107 -1.99 8.40 1.96
N ALA A 108 -1.49 7.23 2.40
CA ALA A 108 -0.06 6.98 2.52
C ALA A 108 0.70 7.31 1.21
N LEU A 109 1.77 8.10 1.33
CA LEU A 109 2.61 8.55 0.23
C LEU A 109 3.84 7.66 0.03
N GLU A 110 4.12 6.77 0.97
CA GLU A 110 5.19 5.78 0.90
C GLU A 110 4.62 4.39 1.13
N GLN A 111 5.07 3.42 0.32
CA GLN A 111 4.80 2.00 0.51
C GLN A 111 6.11 1.23 0.60
N LYS A 112 6.11 0.20 1.46
CA LYS A 112 7.22 -0.73 1.65
C LYS A 112 6.80 -2.12 1.22
N ALA A 113 7.76 -2.95 0.83
CA ALA A 113 7.55 -4.35 0.51
C ALA A 113 8.80 -5.16 0.83
N GLY A 114 8.63 -6.41 1.26
CA GLY A 114 9.74 -7.35 1.34
C GLY A 114 10.31 -7.68 -0.04
N CYS A 115 11.63 -7.83 -0.13
CA CYS A 115 12.34 -8.23 -1.33
C CYS A 115 13.68 -8.90 -1.00
N LEU A 116 14.21 -9.66 -1.96
CA LEU A 116 15.55 -10.25 -1.92
C LEU A 116 16.19 -9.96 -3.28
N GLU A 117 17.45 -9.52 -3.27
CA GLU A 117 18.22 -9.30 -4.50
C GLU A 117 19.15 -10.50 -4.73
N TYR A 118 19.10 -11.04 -5.94
CA TYR A 118 19.81 -12.26 -6.36
C TYR A 118 21.20 -11.99 -6.91
N LEU A 119 21.49 -10.72 -7.20
CA LEU A 119 22.76 -10.29 -7.75
C LEU A 119 23.38 -9.22 -6.86
N THR A 120 24.68 -9.31 -6.69
CA THR A 120 25.50 -8.23 -6.13
C THR A 120 25.57 -7.04 -7.10
N TYR A 121 26.10 -5.89 -6.65
CA TYR A 121 26.30 -4.70 -7.50
C TYR A 121 27.27 -5.00 -8.65
N GLN A 122 28.11 -6.03 -8.48
CA GLN A 122 29.06 -6.51 -9.46
C GLN A 122 28.45 -7.54 -10.44
N GLY A 123 27.15 -7.82 -10.34
CA GLY A 123 26.45 -8.79 -11.19
C GLY A 123 26.77 -10.25 -10.89
N LYS A 124 27.41 -10.54 -9.75
CA LYS A 124 27.64 -11.91 -9.29
C LYS A 124 26.39 -12.44 -8.61
N ASP A 125 26.04 -13.68 -8.92
CA ASP A 125 24.98 -14.42 -8.23
C ASP A 125 25.32 -14.55 -6.75
N CYS A 126 24.31 -14.30 -5.92
CA CYS A 126 24.39 -14.35 -4.47
C CYS A 126 24.51 -15.78 -3.93
N GLY A 127 24.42 -16.81 -4.79
CA GLY A 127 24.72 -18.19 -4.44
C GLY A 127 23.76 -18.72 -3.39
N HIS A 128 22.48 -18.83 -3.73
CA HIS A 128 21.46 -19.16 -2.75
C HIS A 128 21.21 -20.68 -2.63
N GLU A 129 21.98 -21.34 -1.78
CA GLU A 129 21.66 -22.68 -1.23
C GLU A 129 20.64 -22.59 -0.07
N HIS A 130 19.67 -21.66 -0.18
CA HIS A 130 18.97 -21.12 0.98
C HIS A 130 17.78 -21.96 1.44
N VAL A 131 17.98 -22.61 2.59
CA VAL A 131 16.96 -22.92 3.57
C VAL A 131 17.11 -21.85 4.67
N PRO A 132 16.08 -21.09 5.02
CA PRO A 132 14.67 -21.26 4.68
C PRO A 132 14.23 -20.64 3.34
N ALA A 133 13.02 -21.00 2.90
CA ALA A 133 12.32 -20.35 1.80
C ALA A 133 11.87 -18.94 2.19
N PHE A 134 12.27 -17.92 1.43
CA PHE A 134 11.81 -16.56 1.65
C PHE A 134 10.54 -16.24 0.86
N ILE A 135 9.53 -15.69 1.53
CA ILE A 135 8.24 -15.37 0.91
C ILE A 135 7.76 -13.94 1.20
N THR A 136 6.97 -13.42 0.26
CA THR A 136 6.15 -12.21 0.47
C THR A 136 4.78 -12.35 -0.20
N THR A 137 3.84 -11.45 0.09
CA THR A 137 2.51 -11.46 -0.54
C THR A 137 2.58 -11.33 -2.07
N SER A 138 1.73 -12.09 -2.75
CA SER A 138 1.63 -12.13 -4.21
C SER A 138 1.29 -10.79 -4.86
N GLU A 139 0.69 -9.85 -4.12
CA GLU A 139 0.46 -8.47 -4.58
C GLU A 139 1.75 -7.79 -5.06
N TYR A 140 2.88 -8.10 -4.42
CA TYR A 140 4.19 -7.56 -4.81
C TYR A 140 4.84 -8.27 -5.99
N GLY A 141 4.29 -9.41 -6.43
CA GLY A 141 4.74 -10.16 -7.60
C GLY A 141 4.32 -9.53 -8.92
N LYS A 142 3.15 -8.87 -8.97
CA LYS A 142 2.55 -8.32 -10.20
C LYS A 142 3.39 -7.22 -10.87
N GLU A 143 4.19 -6.50 -10.09
CA GLU A 143 5.04 -5.38 -10.56
C GLU A 143 6.51 -5.77 -10.72
N ARG A 144 6.88 -7.06 -10.55
CA ARG A 144 8.26 -7.51 -10.75
C ARG A 144 8.56 -7.55 -12.25
N LYS A 145 9.01 -6.41 -12.80
CA LYS A 145 9.60 -6.36 -14.15
C LYS A 145 11.01 -6.94 -14.09
N ARG A 146 11.37 -7.73 -15.12
CA ARG A 146 12.74 -8.18 -15.38
C ARG A 146 13.65 -6.95 -15.35
N ARG A 147 14.65 -6.91 -14.47
CA ARG A 147 15.76 -5.97 -14.68
C ARG A 147 16.45 -6.44 -15.96
N ALA A 148 16.51 -5.56 -16.96
CA ALA A 148 17.20 -5.81 -18.22
C ALA A 148 18.72 -5.88 -17.98
N ALA A 149 19.18 -6.97 -17.38
CA ALA A 149 20.58 -7.37 -17.41
C ALA A 149 20.74 -8.30 -18.62
N SER A 150 21.41 -7.79 -19.64
CA SER A 150 21.73 -8.39 -20.95
C SER A 150 20.62 -8.41 -22.01
N SER A 151 20.84 -7.58 -23.02
CA SER A 151 20.71 -7.74 -24.48
C SER A 151 20.16 -9.04 -25.10
N LEU A 152 19.13 -9.68 -24.54
CA LEU A 152 18.39 -10.75 -25.20
C LEU A 152 16.99 -10.26 -25.52
N ARG A 153 16.66 -10.33 -26.81
CA ARG A 153 15.39 -9.89 -27.41
C ARG A 153 14.18 -10.28 -26.53
N PRO A 154 13.15 -9.43 -26.43
CA PRO A 154 11.87 -9.81 -25.85
C PRO A 154 11.24 -10.86 -26.77
N SER A 155 11.54 -12.14 -26.51
CA SER A 155 10.78 -13.21 -27.11
C SER A 155 9.51 -13.35 -26.30
N ASP A 156 8.41 -13.07 -26.98
CA ASP A 156 7.01 -13.11 -26.54
C ASP A 156 6.55 -14.57 -26.28
N LYS A 157 7.31 -15.30 -25.47
CA LYS A 157 6.89 -16.55 -24.84
C LYS A 157 6.95 -16.29 -23.35
N GLY A 158 5.81 -16.03 -22.74
CA GLY A 158 5.69 -15.87 -21.30
C GLY A 158 6.45 -17.01 -20.60
N GLU A 159 7.57 -16.67 -19.97
CA GLU A 159 8.37 -17.64 -19.23
C GLU A 159 7.46 -18.19 -18.12
N ALA A 160 7.05 -19.44 -18.29
CA ALA A 160 6.10 -20.11 -17.44
C ALA A 160 6.74 -20.33 -16.06
N GLY A 161 6.43 -19.44 -15.12
CA GLY A 161 6.62 -19.73 -13.71
C GLY A 161 5.74 -20.92 -13.28
N TYR A 162 6.08 -21.53 -12.16
CA TYR A 162 5.27 -22.60 -11.54
C TYR A 162 4.81 -22.16 -10.16
N CYS A 163 3.87 -22.88 -9.55
CA CYS A 163 3.58 -22.72 -8.13
C CYS A 163 3.79 -24.00 -7.36
N VAL A 164 4.06 -23.83 -6.08
CA VAL A 164 4.14 -24.92 -5.11
C VAL A 164 3.09 -24.69 -4.05
N GLU A 165 2.29 -25.72 -3.82
CA GLU A 165 1.36 -25.74 -2.71
C GLU A 165 2.03 -26.35 -1.49
N PHE A 166 1.94 -25.66 -0.36
CA PHE A 166 2.44 -26.15 0.92
C PHE A 166 1.31 -26.20 1.94
N ARG A 167 1.45 -27.09 2.92
CA ARG A 167 0.66 -27.09 4.15
C ARG A 167 1.51 -26.50 5.27
N THR A 168 1.05 -25.43 5.89
CA THR A 168 1.73 -24.84 7.06
C THR A 168 1.66 -25.80 8.25
N GLU A 169 2.80 -26.10 8.84
CA GLU A 169 2.90 -26.99 10.01
C GLU A 169 3.05 -26.19 11.29
N SER A 170 3.88 -25.13 11.27
CA SER A 170 4.02 -24.20 12.40
C SER A 170 4.28 -22.78 11.91
N LEU A 171 3.95 -21.79 12.75
CA LEU A 171 4.36 -20.41 12.56
C LEU A 171 4.66 -19.73 13.89
N SER A 172 5.58 -18.76 13.87
CA SER A 172 5.92 -17.99 15.06
C SER A 172 4.76 -17.08 15.48
N ARG A 173 4.63 -16.83 16.79
CA ARG A 173 3.63 -15.89 17.33
C ARG A 173 3.74 -14.47 16.77
N HIS A 174 4.93 -14.08 16.29
CA HIS A 174 5.17 -12.74 15.76
C HIS A 174 4.40 -12.48 14.46
N CYS A 175 4.04 -13.51 13.70
CA CYS A 175 3.20 -13.36 12.52
C CYS A 175 1.82 -12.77 12.87
N ALA A 176 1.22 -13.19 13.99
CA ALA A 176 -0.09 -12.70 14.44
C ALA A 176 -0.02 -11.29 15.06
N LEU A 177 1.15 -10.89 15.57
CA LEU A 177 1.37 -9.59 16.21
C LEU A 177 1.73 -8.46 15.22
N GLU A 178 1.93 -8.77 13.95
CA GLU A 178 2.43 -7.82 12.95
C GLU A 178 1.37 -6.79 12.54
N THR A 179 1.54 -5.52 12.89
CA THR A 179 0.56 -4.46 12.59
C THR A 179 0.98 -3.53 11.45
N ARG A 180 2.22 -3.65 10.95
CA ARG A 180 2.74 -2.75 9.92
C ARG A 180 2.01 -2.99 8.59
N PRO A 181 1.55 -1.95 7.88
CA PRO A 181 0.71 -2.10 6.70
C PRO A 181 1.29 -3.01 5.61
N TYR A 182 2.61 -2.96 5.37
CA TYR A 182 3.28 -3.75 4.35
C TYR A 182 3.43 -5.25 4.68
N ALA A 183 3.31 -5.59 5.97
CA ALA A 183 3.54 -6.92 6.53
C ALA A 183 2.26 -7.52 7.13
N ARG A 184 1.14 -6.80 7.10
CA ARG A 184 -0.15 -7.21 7.66
C ARG A 184 -0.65 -8.54 7.11
N TRP A 185 -0.24 -8.93 5.90
CA TRP A 185 -0.56 -10.22 5.32
C TRP A 185 -0.11 -11.42 6.18
N MET A 186 0.92 -11.23 7.01
CA MET A 186 1.44 -12.26 7.92
C MET A 186 0.39 -12.70 8.95
N GLN A 187 -0.55 -11.81 9.33
CA GLN A 187 -1.64 -12.14 10.26
C GLN A 187 -2.64 -13.14 9.69
N TYR A 188 -2.69 -13.30 8.36
CA TYR A 188 -3.58 -14.26 7.72
C TYR A 188 -2.99 -15.67 7.71
N LEU A 189 -1.70 -15.84 8.02
CA LEU A 189 -1.14 -17.18 8.17
C LEU A 189 -1.76 -17.91 9.36
N ARG A 190 -1.97 -19.21 9.17
CA ARG A 190 -2.58 -20.12 10.14
C ARG A 190 -1.91 -21.47 10.01
N GLU A 191 -1.79 -22.21 11.10
CA GLU A 191 -1.31 -23.60 11.07
C GLU A 191 -2.34 -24.49 10.38
N GLY A 192 -1.87 -25.54 9.71
CA GLY A 192 -2.68 -26.52 8.99
C GLY A 192 -3.29 -26.03 7.68
N HIS A 193 -3.10 -24.76 7.29
CA HIS A 193 -3.69 -24.18 6.08
C HIS A 193 -2.85 -24.45 4.84
N ARG A 194 -3.52 -24.49 3.68
CA ARG A 194 -2.87 -24.60 2.38
C ARG A 194 -2.48 -23.21 1.88
N VAL A 195 -1.20 -23.07 1.54
CA VAL A 195 -0.64 -21.84 0.96
C VAL A 195 -0.14 -22.14 -0.45
N CYS A 196 -0.25 -21.15 -1.33
CA CYS A 196 0.21 -21.24 -2.72
C CYS A 196 1.37 -20.27 -2.89
N VAL A 197 2.53 -20.74 -3.31
CA VAL A 197 3.72 -19.90 -3.50
C VAL A 197 4.15 -19.98 -4.95
N THR A 198 4.13 -18.85 -5.66
CA THR A 198 4.55 -18.78 -7.06
C THR A 198 6.06 -18.57 -7.18
N CYS A 199 6.68 -19.33 -8.06
CA CYS A 199 8.05 -19.20 -8.49
C CYS A 199 8.10 -18.51 -9.85
N GLN A 200 8.60 -17.28 -9.87
CA GLN A 200 8.66 -16.43 -11.05
C GLN A 200 9.92 -15.55 -10.97
N ALA A 201 10.35 -14.98 -12.11
CA ALA A 201 11.49 -14.06 -12.13
C ALA A 201 11.33 -12.89 -11.13
N PRO A 202 12.41 -12.42 -10.47
CA PRO A 202 13.79 -12.91 -10.57
C PRO A 202 14.10 -14.11 -9.66
N ALA A 203 13.11 -14.68 -8.96
CA ALA A 203 13.32 -15.73 -7.97
C ALA A 203 13.66 -17.11 -8.56
N ILE A 204 13.27 -17.32 -9.82
CA ILE A 204 13.63 -18.52 -10.54
C ILE A 204 15.11 -18.45 -10.94
N ASN A 205 15.88 -19.44 -10.50
CA ASN A 205 17.27 -19.59 -10.91
C ASN A 205 17.34 -20.01 -12.39
N ALA A 206 18.21 -19.35 -13.16
CA ALA A 206 18.29 -19.53 -14.61
C ALA A 206 18.75 -20.94 -15.02
N ASP A 207 19.65 -21.56 -14.25
CA ASP A 207 20.24 -22.86 -14.58
C ASP A 207 19.33 -24.02 -14.19
N THR A 208 18.74 -23.95 -13.00
CA THR A 208 17.91 -25.03 -12.43
C THR A 208 16.43 -24.89 -12.77
N GLN A 209 15.99 -23.72 -13.23
CA GLN A 209 14.57 -23.37 -13.44
C GLN A 209 13.73 -23.56 -12.17
N ARG A 210 14.33 -23.31 -10.99
CA ARG A 210 13.70 -23.50 -9.67
C ARG A 210 13.92 -22.32 -8.74
N CYS A 211 13.02 -22.14 -7.79
CA CYS A 211 13.17 -21.18 -6.71
C CYS A 211 13.85 -21.83 -5.48
N ALA A 212 14.66 -21.05 -4.78
CA ALA A 212 15.24 -21.47 -3.51
C ALA A 212 14.13 -21.80 -2.49
N GLY A 213 14.23 -22.96 -1.85
CA GLY A 213 13.24 -23.41 -0.87
C GLY A 213 11.93 -23.96 -1.45
N ASP A 214 11.85 -24.23 -2.76
CA ASP A 214 10.68 -24.84 -3.43
C ASP A 214 10.40 -26.30 -3.03
N GLY A 215 11.31 -26.90 -2.27
CA GLY A 215 11.21 -28.29 -1.82
C GLY A 215 11.35 -29.30 -2.96
N HIS A 216 12.20 -29.06 -3.98
CA HIS A 216 12.40 -30.00 -5.07
C HIS A 216 12.69 -31.44 -4.61
N ASN A 217 13.56 -31.61 -3.62
CA ASN A 217 13.98 -32.91 -3.06
C ASN A 217 13.22 -33.28 -1.77
N ALA A 218 12.06 -32.66 -1.54
CA ALA A 218 11.23 -32.92 -0.38
C ALA A 218 10.01 -33.73 -0.80
N ASP A 219 10.13 -35.06 -0.75
CA ASP A 219 8.97 -35.95 -0.84
C ASP A 219 8.03 -35.63 0.33
N GLY A 220 6.72 -35.72 0.11
CA GLY A 220 5.62 -35.06 0.85
C GLY A 220 5.53 -35.20 2.39
N GLY A 221 6.52 -35.78 3.05
CA GLY A 221 6.71 -35.78 4.50
C GLY A 221 7.80 -34.85 5.04
N LYS A 222 8.74 -34.33 4.22
CA LYS A 222 9.87 -33.53 4.72
C LYS A 222 9.41 -32.13 5.17
N ILE A 223 9.78 -31.77 6.39
CA ILE A 223 9.54 -30.43 6.96
C ILE A 223 10.54 -29.45 6.33
N LEU A 224 10.02 -28.38 5.76
CA LEU A 224 10.79 -27.27 5.20
C LEU A 224 10.56 -26.03 6.05
N HIS A 225 11.56 -25.15 6.09
CA HIS A 225 11.50 -23.89 6.82
C HIS A 225 11.21 -22.74 5.88
N TRP A 226 10.47 -21.75 6.36
CA TRP A 226 10.16 -20.54 5.62
C TRP A 226 10.26 -19.30 6.51
N GLU A 227 10.54 -18.17 5.88
CA GLU A 227 10.63 -16.87 6.54
C GLU A 227 9.93 -15.79 5.72
N ALA A 228 9.21 -14.90 6.40
CA ALA A 228 8.53 -13.79 5.75
C ALA A 228 9.49 -12.61 5.54
N VAL A 229 9.65 -12.18 4.29
CA VAL A 229 10.54 -11.05 4.00
C VAL A 229 9.94 -9.74 4.50
N GLY A 230 10.78 -8.98 5.20
CA GLY A 230 10.41 -7.73 5.87
C GLY A 230 10.05 -7.91 7.34
N ASN A 231 9.97 -9.14 7.84
CA ASN A 231 9.91 -9.44 9.27
C ASN A 231 10.46 -10.85 9.56
N SER A 232 11.75 -10.94 9.84
CA SER A 232 12.42 -12.22 10.15
C SER A 232 11.89 -12.93 11.39
N LEU A 233 11.19 -12.20 12.29
CA LEU A 233 10.54 -12.82 13.43
C LEU A 233 9.32 -13.64 13.03
N CYS A 234 8.69 -13.35 11.88
CA CYS A 234 7.61 -14.15 11.30
C CYS A 234 8.18 -15.24 10.37
N GLN A 235 8.28 -16.43 10.92
CA GLN A 235 8.86 -17.61 10.27
C GLN A 235 8.13 -18.85 10.75
N GLY A 236 8.36 -19.98 10.07
CA GLY A 236 7.72 -21.23 10.44
C GLY A 236 8.18 -22.41 9.62
N THR A 237 7.36 -23.45 9.66
CA THR A 237 7.60 -24.67 8.89
C THR A 237 6.38 -25.06 8.06
N TRP A 238 6.63 -25.78 6.97
CA TRP A 238 5.59 -26.32 6.11
C TRP A 238 6.02 -27.64 5.46
N LYS A 239 5.06 -28.36 4.88
CA LYS A 239 5.29 -29.53 4.04
C LYS A 239 4.82 -29.28 2.62
N LYS A 240 5.59 -29.73 1.64
CA LYS A 240 5.23 -29.65 0.22
C LYS A 240 4.07 -30.61 -0.06
N ILE A 241 3.00 -30.09 -0.67
CA ILE A 241 1.86 -30.88 -1.13
C ILE A 241 2.11 -31.31 -2.57
N ARG A 242 2.32 -30.34 -3.47
CA ARG A 242 2.53 -30.58 -4.90
C ARG A 242 3.10 -29.35 -5.61
N GLN A 243 3.68 -29.57 -6.79
CA GLN A 243 4.10 -28.53 -7.73
C GLN A 243 3.11 -28.50 -8.91
N LEU A 244 2.76 -27.31 -9.38
CA LEU A 244 1.85 -27.10 -10.52
C LEU A 244 2.49 -26.14 -11.52
N GLU A 245 2.45 -26.47 -12.81
CA GLU A 245 2.96 -25.61 -13.88
C GLU A 245 2.01 -24.42 -14.16
N HIS A 246 0.71 -24.61 -13.98
CA HIS A 246 -0.29 -23.57 -14.15
C HIS A 246 -0.82 -23.08 -12.79
N CYS A 247 -0.52 -21.81 -12.48
CA CYS A 247 -0.85 -21.22 -11.19
C CYS A 247 -2.33 -20.82 -11.12
N SER A 248 -3.10 -21.42 -10.21
CA SER A 248 -4.45 -20.97 -9.81
C SER A 248 -4.49 -20.70 -8.32
N CYS A 249 -3.70 -19.73 -7.86
CA CYS A 249 -3.60 -19.40 -6.44
C CYS A 249 -4.81 -18.57 -5.96
N PRO A 250 -5.36 -18.85 -4.76
CA PRO A 250 -6.42 -18.03 -4.16
C PRO A 250 -5.94 -16.61 -3.84
N LEU A 251 -6.86 -15.65 -3.68
CA LEU A 251 -6.50 -14.28 -3.31
C LEU A 251 -5.84 -14.18 -1.92
N VAL A 252 -6.27 -15.03 -1.00
CA VAL A 252 -5.71 -15.12 0.36
C VAL A 252 -4.80 -16.34 0.43
N HIS A 253 -3.71 -16.27 1.19
CA HIS A 253 -2.68 -17.33 1.27
C HIS A 253 -1.91 -17.58 -0.04
N SER A 254 -1.88 -16.58 -0.92
CA SER A 254 -1.06 -16.56 -2.14
C SER A 254 0.18 -15.69 -1.95
N PHE A 255 1.33 -16.32 -2.10
CA PHE A 255 2.65 -15.75 -1.89
C PHE A 255 3.51 -15.92 -3.13
N VAL A 256 4.63 -15.21 -3.14
CA VAL A 256 5.67 -15.31 -4.16
C VAL A 256 6.98 -15.62 -3.46
N PHE A 257 7.78 -16.51 -4.03
CA PHE A 257 9.17 -16.66 -3.61
C PHE A 257 9.88 -15.33 -3.85
N THR A 258 10.62 -14.86 -2.86
CA THR A 258 11.37 -13.60 -2.94
C THR A 258 12.80 -13.85 -3.17
#